data_AF-A0A2N2B381-F1
#
_entry.id   AF-A0A2N2B381-F1
#
_cell.length_a   1.000
_cell.length_b   1.000
_cell.length_c   1.000
_cell.angle_alpha   90.00
_cell.angle_beta   90.00
_cell.angle_gamma   90.00
#
_symmetry.space_group_name_H-M   'P 1'
#
loop_
_entity.id
_entity.type
_entity.pdbx_description
1 polymer ?
#
loop_
_entity_poly.entity_id
_entity_poly.type
_entity_poly.pdbx_seq_one_letter_code
_entity_poly.pdbx_strand_id
1 'polypeptide(L)' 'MYIIGMILLVVGAILFFGARIVSRNNEKSINHNSKGSEDNDFLILVNNAMLAVRTIGAVMVISGGIIIIFIK' A
#
# COMPACT_ATOMS: atom_id res chain seq x y z
N MET A 1 15.72 18.23 9.86
CA MET A 1 14.72 17.74 8.87
C MET A 1 14.94 16.29 8.45
N TYR A 2 16.17 15.78 8.51
CA TYR A 2 16.51 14.38 8.21
C TYR A 2 15.64 13.32 8.93
N ILE A 3 15.39 13.47 10.23
CA ILE A 3 14.58 12.52 11.02
C ILE A 3 13.15 12.40 10.49
N ILE A 4 12.56 13.52 10.06
CA ILE A 4 11.20 13.55 9.50
C ILE A 4 11.17 12.82 8.14
N GLY A 5 12.20 13.00 7.31
CA GLY A 5 12.37 12.25 6.07
C GLY A 5 12.49 10.75 6.30
N MET A 6 13.26 10.32 7.31
CA MET A 6 13.39 8.91 7.72
C MET A 6 12.05 8.30 8.14
N ILE A 7 11.26 9.01 8.95
CA ILE A 7 9.93 8.55 9.39
C ILE A 7 9.00 8.38 8.18
N LEU A 8 8.96 9.35 7.27
CA LEU A 8 8.17 9.27 6.03
C LEU A 8 8.56 8.06 5.18
N LEU A 9 9.87 7.79 5.08
CA LEU A 9 10.39 6.68 4.29
C LEU A 9 10.01 5.33 4.90
N VAL A 10 10.15 5.17 6.22
CA VAL A 10 9.79 3.93 6.94
C VAL A 10 8.28 3.69 6.89
N VAL A 11 7.46 4.70 7.21
CA VAL A 11 6.00 4.58 7.20
C VAL A 11 5.49 4.30 5.77
N GLY A 12 6.00 5.04 4.78
CA GLY A 12 5.65 4.82 3.38
C GLY A 12 6.03 3.41 2.91
N ALA A 13 7.19 2.89 3.32
CA ALA A 13 7.62 1.54 2.99
C ALA A 13 6.71 0.48 3.62
N ILE A 14 6.35 0.62 4.90
CA ILE A 14 5.44 -0.31 5.58
C ILE A 14 4.09 -0.35 4.86
N LEU A 15 3.51 0.80 4.51
CA LEU A 15 2.24 0.87 3.77
C LEU A 15 2.36 0.22 2.38
N PHE A 16 3.46 0.48 1.65
CA PHE A 16 3.69 -0.09 0.32
C PHE A 16 3.83 -1.63 0.35
N PHE A 17 4.63 -2.16 1.27
CA PHE A 17 4.85 -3.59 1.41
C PHE A 17 3.64 -4.31 2.02
N GLY A 18 3.00 -3.72 3.03
CA GLY A 18 1.81 -4.27 3.67
C GLY A 18 0.64 -4.39 2.68
N ALA A 19 0.38 -3.35 1.89
CA ALA A 19 -0.65 -3.39 0.86
C ALA A 19 -0.36 -4.44 -0.23
N ARG A 20 0.92 -4.65 -0.59
CA ARG A 20 1.30 -5.68 -1.57
C ARG A 20 1.00 -7.10 -1.08
N ILE A 21 1.25 -7.38 0.20
CA ILE A 21 1.01 -8.70 0.79
C ILE A 21 -0.49 -8.99 0.84
N VAL A 22 -1.27 -8.04 1.33
CA VAL A 22 -2.72 -8.25 1.49
C VAL A 22 -3.43 -8.29 0.12
N SER A 23 -2.99 -7.51 -0.87
CA SER A 23 -3.56 -7.56 -2.23
C SER A 23 -3.31 -8.91 -2.90
N ARG A 24 -2.11 -9.48 -2.74
CA ARG A 24 -1.80 -10.85 -3.20
C ARG A 24 -2.64 -11.94 -2.51
N ASN A 25 -2.91 -11.78 -1.21
CA ASN A 25 -3.72 -12.75 -0.47
C ASN A 25 -5.20 -12.67 -0.87
N ASN A 26 -5.71 -11.46 -1.12
CA ASN A 26 -7.09 -11.25 -1.58
C ASN A 26 -7.31 -11.79 -2.99
N GLU A 27 -6.38 -11.57 -3.92
CA GLU A 27 -6.44 -12.10 -5.29
C GLU A 27 -6.54 -13.63 -5.33
N LYS A 28 -5.85 -14.30 -4.39
CA LYS A 28 -5.91 -15.76 -4.23
C LYS A 28 -7.25 -16.24 -3.65
N SER A 29 -7.88 -15.43 -2.78
CA SER A 29 -9.19 -15.74 -2.18
C SER A 29 -10.35 -15.52 -3.17
N ILE A 30 -10.28 -14.47 -3.99
CA ILE A 30 -11.28 -14.18 -5.06
C ILE A 30 -11.33 -15.32 -6.08
N ASN A 31 -10.17 -15.87 -6.46
CA ASN A 31 -10.09 -16.97 -7.44
C ASN A 31 -10.50 -18.35 -6.89
N HIS A 32 -10.64 -18.52 -5.57
CA HIS A 32 -10.94 -19.83 -4.96
C HIS A 32 -12.30 -19.94 -4.28
N ASN A 33 -13.03 -18.83 -4.08
CA ASN A 33 -14.32 -18.87 -3.41
C ASN A 33 -15.42 -18.19 -4.24
N SER A 34 -15.99 -18.94 -5.19
CA SER A 34 -17.17 -18.56 -5.99
C SER A 34 -18.47 -18.83 -5.22
N LYS A 35 -18.67 -18.19 -4.06
CA LYS A 35 -19.94 -18.25 -3.33
C LYS A 35 -20.30 -16.86 -2.82
N GLY A 36 -21.21 -16.19 -3.54
CA GLY A 36 -21.83 -14.92 -3.13
C GLY A 36 -21.34 -13.73 -3.95
N SER A 37 -22.26 -13.01 -4.61
CA SER A 37 -21.97 -11.78 -5.36
C SER A 37 -21.52 -10.64 -4.45
N GLU A 38 -22.00 -10.60 -3.20
CA GLU A 38 -21.68 -9.53 -2.24
C GLU A 38 -20.22 -9.58 -1.76
N ASP A 39 -19.65 -10.77 -1.58
CA ASP A 39 -18.25 -10.93 -1.16
C ASP A 39 -17.27 -10.49 -2.25
N ASN A 40 -17.63 -10.65 -3.53
CA ASN A 40 -16.81 -10.20 -4.64
C ASN A 40 -16.73 -8.67 -4.73
N ASP A 41 -17.84 -7.96 -4.53
CA ASP A 41 -17.85 -6.49 -4.55
C ASP A 41 -17.03 -5.92 -3.37
N PHE A 42 -17.11 -6.54 -2.20
CA PHE A 42 -16.28 -6.18 -1.05
C PHE A 42 -14.79 -6.45 -1.33
N LEU A 43 -14.45 -7.60 -1.90
CA LEU A 43 -13.07 -7.96 -2.24
C LEU A 43 -12.48 -7.04 -3.32
N ILE A 44 -13.27 -6.64 -4.32
CA ILE A 44 -12.86 -5.66 -5.34
C ILE A 44 -12.64 -4.28 -4.71
N LEU A 45 -13.54 -3.84 -3.83
CA LEU A 45 -13.40 -2.56 -3.12
C LEU A 45 -12.14 -2.55 -2.25
N VAL A 46 -11.90 -3.63 -1.49
CA VAL A 46 -10.70 -3.77 -0.66
C VAL A 46 -9.44 -3.79 -1.53
N ASN A 47 -9.45 -4.49 -2.67
CA ASN A 47 -8.30 -4.51 -3.57
C ASN A 47 -8.01 -3.11 -4.16
N ASN A 48 -9.04 -2.37 -4.57
CA ASN A 48 -8.88 -0.99 -5.05
C ASN A 48 -8.39 -0.05 -3.95
N ALA A 49 -8.94 -0.14 -2.73
CA ALA A 49 -8.45 0.64 -1.58
C ALA A 49 -6.98 0.32 -1.28
N MET A 50 -6.59 -0.94 -1.39
CA MET A 50 -5.22 -1.40 -1.17
C MET A 50 -4.26 -0.90 -2.25
N LEU A 51 -4.71 -0.85 -3.50
CA LEU A 51 -3.97 -0.27 -4.61
C LEU A 51 -3.74 1.24 -4.39
N ALA A 52 -4.76 1.95 -3.89
CA ALA A 52 -4.63 3.36 -3.51
C ALA A 52 -3.64 3.54 -2.35
N VAL A 53 -3.73 2.73 -1.28
CA VAL A 53 -2.80 2.77 -0.14
C VAL A 53 -1.36 2.49 -0.59
N ARG A 54 -1.16 1.52 -1.49
CA ARG A 54 0.16 1.23 -2.07
C ARG A 54 0.70 2.43 -2.83
N THR A 55 -0.14 3.10 -3.60
CA THR A 55 0.25 4.28 -4.39
C THR A 55 0.65 5.45 -3.47
N ILE A 56 -0.14 5.70 -2.42
CA ILE A 56 0.17 6.72 -1.40
C ILE A 56 1.48 6.39 -0.68
N GLY A 57 1.67 5.13 -0.27
CA GLY A 57 2.91 4.65 0.35
C GLY A 57 4.13 4.89 -0.55
N ALA A 58 4.02 4.61 -1.85
CA ALA A 58 5.10 4.86 -2.80
C ALA A 58 5.47 6.35 -2.91
N VAL A 59 4.47 7.23 -2.98
CA VAL A 59 4.68 8.69 -3.02
C VAL A 59 5.34 9.19 -1.72
N MET A 60 4.94 8.64 -0.56
CA MET A 60 5.58 8.97 0.72
C MET A 60 7.05 8.53 0.78
N VAL A 61 7.39 7.35 0.24
CA VAL A 61 8.79 6.89 0.17
C VAL A 61 9.61 7.80 -0.74
N ILE A 62 9.09 8.16 -1.91
CA ILE A 62 9.79 9.04 -2.87
C ILE A 62 10.01 10.42 -2.26
N SER A 63 8.96 11.02 -1.69
CA SER A 63 9.05 12.35 -1.06
C SER A 63 9.97 12.35 0.16
N GLY A 64 9.91 11.33 1.01
CA GLY A 64 10.86 11.13 2.13
C GLY A 64 12.30 10.99 1.65
N GLY A 65 12.53 10.24 0.56
CA GLY A 65 13.85 10.10 -0.06
C GLY A 65 14.40 11.42 -0.61
N ILE A 66 13.57 12.21 -1.30
CA ILE A 66 13.93 13.53 -1.81
C ILE A 66 14.32 14.46 -0.65
N ILE A 67 13.53 14.49 0.43
CA ILE A 67 13.82 15.30 1.62
C ILE A 67 15.18 14.93 2.23
N ILE A 68 15.49 13.63 2.31
CA ILE A 68 16.77 13.16 2.85
C ILE A 68 17.96 13.56 1.95
N ILE A 69 17.80 13.50 0.63
CA ILE A 69 18.89 13.78 -0.34
C ILE A 69 19.15 15.29 -0.45
N PHE A 70 18.10 16.10 -0.53
CA PHE A 70 18.21 17.54 -0.80
C PHE A 70 18.29 18.41 0.46
N ILE A 71 17.78 17.94 1.61
CA ILE A 71 17.69 18.72 2.87
C ILE A 71 18.55 18.09 3.96
N LYS A 72 19.70 17.52 3.58
CA LYS A 72 20.62 16.81 4.48
C LYS A 72 20.97 17.65 5.72
#